data_AF-A0A954UJH4-F1
#
_entry.id   AF-A0A954UJH4-F1
#
_cell.length_a   1.000
_cell.length_b   1.000
_cell.length_c   1.000
_cell.angle_alpha   90.00
_cell.angle_beta   90.00
_cell.angle_gamma   90.00
#
_symmetry.space_group_name_H-M   'P 1'
#
loop_
_entity.id
_entity.type
_entity.pdbx_description
1 polymer ?
#
loop_
_entity_poly.entity_id
_entity_poly.type
_entity_poly.pdbx_seq_one_letter_code
_entity_poly.pdbx_strand_id
1 'polypeptide(L)'
;MSQTTEAPPAWILIPQTEHARLAGELADVWQALPVSDRLQKSLRWVIYHHDDGWAEWEREPDVDERQRPVDFLEMAHPVANRIWTRSIERAAERGAAEAYLVARHFLDLREAGILRATDVPAGSEPIDFTTDACPGSVADCEFTRHFETCARQWQQAAVEQIVSST
;
A
#
# COMPACT_ATOMS: atom_id res chain seq x y z
N MET A 1 37.29 -34.55 8.00
CA MET A 1 36.72 -33.21 8.25
C MET A 1 36.00 -32.78 6.97
N SER A 2 34.69 -33.01 6.89
CA SER A 2 33.91 -32.57 5.74
C SER A 2 33.68 -31.07 5.88
N GLN A 3 34.25 -30.30 4.95
CA GLN A 3 33.97 -28.88 4.83
C GLN A 3 32.52 -28.76 4.34
N THR A 4 31.64 -28.23 5.17
CA THR A 4 30.33 -27.73 4.73
C THR A 4 30.59 -26.57 3.77
N THR A 5 30.40 -26.79 2.48
CA THR A 5 30.32 -25.72 1.49
C THR A 5 29.09 -24.89 1.81
N GLU A 6 29.31 -23.72 2.38
CA GLU A 6 28.27 -22.72 2.58
C GLU A 6 27.72 -22.32 1.21
N ALA A 7 26.38 -22.34 1.06
CA ALA A 7 25.74 -21.92 -0.17
C ALA A 7 26.08 -20.44 -0.45
N PRO A 8 26.21 -20.02 -1.72
CA PRO A 8 26.43 -18.62 -2.02
C PRO A 8 25.27 -17.76 -1.46
N PRO A 9 25.53 -16.50 -1.10
CA PRO A 9 24.50 -15.61 -0.60
C PRO A 9 23.35 -15.49 -1.61
N ALA A 10 22.13 -15.64 -1.13
CA ALA A 10 20.91 -15.58 -1.93
C ALA A 10 19.91 -14.61 -1.29
N TRP A 11 19.07 -14.01 -2.13
CA TRP A 11 17.98 -13.14 -1.68
C TRP A 11 16.79 -13.98 -1.21
N ILE A 12 16.21 -13.60 -0.07
CA ILE A 12 14.89 -14.07 0.36
C ILE A 12 13.92 -12.96 0.01
N LEU A 13 13.03 -13.23 -0.95
CA LEU A 13 12.01 -12.29 -1.39
C LEU A 13 10.66 -12.71 -0.81
N ILE A 14 10.02 -11.79 -0.09
CA ILE A 14 8.69 -11.97 0.46
C ILE A 14 7.77 -11.02 -0.31
N PRO A 15 6.79 -11.53 -1.08
CA PRO A 15 5.78 -10.68 -1.69
C PRO A 15 5.05 -9.86 -0.62
N GLN A 16 4.76 -8.59 -0.90
CA GLN A 16 3.91 -7.69 -0.11
C GLN A 16 2.51 -8.30 0.08
N THR A 17 1.98 -9.01 -0.93
CA THR A 17 0.73 -9.78 -0.75
C THR A 17 0.85 -10.88 0.30
N GLU A 18 2.03 -11.52 0.42
CA GLU A 18 2.31 -12.50 1.46
C GLU A 18 2.59 -11.83 2.83
N HIS A 19 3.22 -10.65 2.83
CA HIS A 19 3.34 -9.80 4.02
C HIS A 19 1.96 -9.48 4.61
N ALA A 20 1.02 -9.01 3.80
CA ALA A 20 -0.34 -8.72 4.23
C ALA A 20 -1.06 -9.97 4.75
N ARG A 21 -0.90 -11.11 4.07
CA ARG A 21 -1.44 -12.39 4.54
C ARG A 21 -0.92 -12.77 5.93
N LEU A 22 0.40 -12.71 6.13
CA LEU A 22 1.03 -13.00 7.42
C LEU A 22 0.63 -11.99 8.51
N ALA A 23 0.52 -10.70 8.17
CA ALA A 23 0.02 -9.67 9.07
C ALA A 23 -1.43 -9.99 9.51
N GLY A 24 -2.26 -10.47 8.60
CA GLY A 24 -3.63 -10.92 8.88
C GLY A 24 -3.67 -12.11 9.84
N GLU A 25 -2.82 -13.11 9.62
CA GLU A 25 -2.71 -14.27 10.52
C GLU A 25 -2.28 -13.85 11.94
N LEU A 26 -1.36 -12.91 12.05
CA LEU A 26 -0.97 -12.33 13.33
C LEU A 26 -2.13 -11.57 13.99
N ALA A 27 -2.91 -10.83 13.20
CA ALA A 27 -4.09 -10.12 13.69
C ALA A 27 -5.18 -11.10 14.19
N ASP A 28 -5.32 -12.28 13.57
CA ASP A 28 -6.25 -13.34 13.96
C ASP A 28 -6.06 -13.87 15.37
N VAL A 29 -4.82 -13.91 15.84
CA VAL A 29 -4.49 -14.32 17.21
C VAL A 29 -4.31 -13.13 18.16
N TRP A 30 -4.42 -11.90 17.66
CA TRP A 30 -4.31 -10.70 18.49
C TRP A 30 -5.58 -10.45 19.30
N GLN A 31 -5.42 -9.83 20.47
CA GLN A 31 -6.55 -9.44 21.30
C GLN A 31 -7.50 -8.50 20.53
N ALA A 32 -8.80 -8.80 20.59
CA ALA A 32 -9.84 -7.95 20.01
C ALA A 32 -9.71 -6.50 20.51
N LEU A 33 -9.75 -5.56 19.56
CA LEU A 33 -9.77 -4.13 19.88
C LEU A 33 -11.14 -3.75 20.47
N PRO A 34 -11.22 -2.73 21.34
CA PRO A 34 -12.47 -2.26 21.93
C PRO A 34 -13.29 -1.43 20.92
N VAL A 35 -13.62 -2.04 19.79
CA VAL A 35 -14.41 -1.47 18.68
C VAL A 35 -15.55 -2.42 18.31
N SER A 36 -16.52 -1.94 17.54
CA SER A 36 -17.66 -2.76 17.12
C SER A 36 -17.25 -4.00 16.34
N ASP A 37 -18.00 -5.09 16.43
CA ASP A 37 -17.73 -6.35 15.70
C ASP A 37 -17.62 -6.13 14.19
N ARG A 38 -18.43 -5.21 13.65
CA ARG A 38 -18.35 -4.83 12.24
C ARG A 38 -16.99 -4.22 11.91
N LEU A 39 -16.55 -3.22 12.69
CA LEU A 39 -15.24 -2.59 12.48
C LEU A 39 -14.09 -3.57 12.72
N GLN A 40 -14.21 -4.48 13.69
CA GLN A 40 -13.22 -5.54 13.87
C GLN A 40 -13.11 -6.44 12.63
N LYS A 41 -14.24 -6.84 12.02
CA LYS A 41 -14.23 -7.64 10.78
C LYS A 41 -13.62 -6.87 9.61
N SER A 42 -13.96 -5.60 9.44
CA SER A 42 -13.37 -4.74 8.41
C SER A 42 -11.87 -4.56 8.62
N LEU A 43 -11.41 -4.31 9.85
CA LEU A 43 -9.99 -4.20 10.19
C LEU A 43 -9.22 -5.49 9.88
N ARG A 44 -9.75 -6.64 10.32
CA ARG A 44 -9.13 -7.94 10.00
C ARG A 44 -9.00 -8.12 8.50
N TRP A 45 -10.08 -7.88 7.75
CA TRP A 45 -10.07 -7.98 6.29
C TRP A 45 -9.03 -7.04 5.67
N VAL A 46 -9.00 -5.76 6.07
CA VAL A 46 -8.02 -4.79 5.56
C VAL A 46 -6.58 -5.23 5.82
N ILE A 47 -6.29 -5.77 7.01
CA ILE A 47 -4.92 -6.24 7.31
C ILE A 47 -4.51 -7.34 6.34
N TYR A 48 -5.40 -8.27 6.00
CA TYR A 48 -5.12 -9.32 5.00
C TYR A 48 -4.90 -8.79 3.58
N HIS A 49 -5.45 -7.62 3.25
CA HIS A 49 -5.63 -7.17 1.85
C HIS A 49 -5.02 -5.81 1.52
N HIS A 50 -4.36 -5.14 2.49
CA HIS A 50 -3.85 -3.78 2.30
C HIS A 50 -2.80 -3.66 1.19
N ASP A 51 -2.12 -4.76 0.86
CA ASP A 51 -1.12 -4.83 -0.21
C ASP A 51 -1.61 -5.54 -1.47
N ASP A 52 -2.92 -5.73 -1.68
CA ASP A 52 -3.42 -6.46 -2.85
C ASP A 52 -2.95 -5.82 -4.19
N GLY A 53 -2.78 -4.50 -4.25
CA GLY A 53 -2.30 -3.78 -5.44
C GLY A 53 -0.90 -4.19 -5.91
N TRP A 54 -0.11 -4.86 -5.07
CA TRP A 54 1.25 -5.31 -5.39
C TRP A 54 1.30 -6.50 -6.35
N ALA A 55 0.26 -7.35 -6.36
CA ALA A 55 0.26 -8.63 -7.08
C ALA A 55 0.66 -8.54 -8.57
N GLU A 56 0.45 -7.39 -9.21
CA GLU A 56 0.83 -7.16 -10.60
C GLU A 56 2.29 -6.79 -10.78
N TRP A 57 2.83 -5.91 -9.93
CA TRP A 57 4.24 -5.50 -9.97
C TRP A 57 5.16 -6.67 -9.58
N GLU A 58 4.73 -7.51 -8.64
CA GLU A 58 5.51 -8.65 -8.14
C GLU A 58 5.74 -9.78 -9.15
N ARG A 59 5.03 -9.78 -10.29
CA ARG A 59 5.26 -10.75 -11.37
C ARG A 59 6.57 -10.47 -12.11
N GLU A 60 6.97 -9.21 -12.15
CA GLU A 60 8.18 -8.73 -12.82
C GLU A 60 8.75 -7.55 -12.02
N PRO A 61 9.32 -7.80 -10.83
CA PRO A 61 9.81 -6.74 -9.97
C PRO A 61 11.04 -6.07 -10.57
N ASP A 62 11.14 -4.75 -10.37
CA ASP A 62 12.29 -3.97 -10.84
C ASP A 62 13.59 -4.39 -10.11
N VAL A 63 14.70 -4.25 -10.82
CA VAL A 63 16.05 -4.37 -10.25
C VAL A 63 16.82 -3.07 -10.43
N ASP A 64 17.71 -2.76 -9.50
CA ASP A 64 18.55 -1.58 -9.59
C ASP A 64 19.72 -1.75 -10.58
N GLU A 65 20.54 -0.71 -10.72
CA GLU A 65 21.73 -0.70 -11.60
C GLU A 65 22.75 -1.80 -11.27
N ARG A 66 22.69 -2.35 -10.05
CA ARG A 66 23.56 -3.43 -9.56
C ARG A 66 22.88 -4.80 -9.64
N GLN A 67 21.74 -4.90 -10.32
CA GLN A 67 20.93 -6.13 -10.44
C GLN A 67 20.42 -6.66 -9.09
N ARG A 68 20.17 -5.76 -8.14
CA ARG A 68 19.55 -6.09 -6.86
C ARG A 68 18.04 -5.84 -6.95
N PRO A 69 17.18 -6.72 -6.39
CA PRO A 69 15.76 -6.45 -6.29
C PRO A 69 15.49 -5.10 -5.61
N VAL A 70 14.61 -4.29 -6.19
CA VAL A 70 14.20 -3.01 -5.60
C VAL A 70 13.29 -3.28 -4.41
N ASP A 71 13.62 -2.68 -3.26
CA ASP A 71 12.79 -2.73 -2.07
C ASP A 71 11.61 -1.74 -2.16
N PHE A 72 10.50 -2.02 -1.47
CA PHE A 72 9.33 -1.15 -1.45
C PHE A 72 9.62 0.27 -0.89
N LEU A 73 10.68 0.42 -0.09
CA LEU A 73 11.16 1.68 0.44
C LEU A 73 12.02 2.46 -0.56
N GLU A 74 12.54 1.77 -1.59
CA GLU A 74 13.50 2.27 -2.57
C GLU A 74 12.88 2.49 -3.96
N MET A 75 11.57 2.28 -4.10
CA MET A 75 10.90 2.47 -5.38
C MET A 75 10.52 3.93 -5.65
N ALA A 76 10.53 4.28 -6.93
CA ALA A 76 10.09 5.59 -7.39
C ALA A 76 8.63 5.87 -6.96
N HIS A 77 8.36 7.09 -6.46
CA HIS A 77 7.04 7.49 -6.00
C HIS A 77 5.91 7.19 -7.00
N PRO A 78 6.03 7.48 -8.31
CA PRO A 78 4.96 7.17 -9.26
C PRO A 78 4.61 5.68 -9.34
N VAL A 79 5.58 4.78 -9.12
CA VAL A 79 5.36 3.32 -9.10
C VAL A 79 4.59 2.93 -7.84
N ALA A 80 5.10 3.34 -6.67
CA ALA A 80 4.43 3.12 -5.39
C ALA A 80 2.99 3.65 -5.40
N ASN A 81 2.82 4.87 -5.90
CA ASN A 81 1.55 5.57 -6.02
C ASN A 81 0.52 4.74 -6.79
N ARG A 82 0.87 4.23 -7.97
CA ARG A 82 0.01 3.34 -8.74
C ARG A 82 -0.37 2.04 -8.02
N ILE A 83 0.59 1.45 -7.31
CA ILE A 83 0.38 0.20 -6.58
C ILE A 83 -0.64 0.44 -5.46
N TRP A 84 -0.43 1.49 -4.66
CA TRP A 84 -1.33 1.84 -3.57
C TRP A 84 -2.72 2.27 -4.05
N THR A 85 -2.84 2.99 -5.17
CA THR A 85 -4.13 3.27 -5.80
C THR A 85 -4.90 1.97 -6.06
N ARG A 86 -4.25 0.95 -6.64
CA ARG A 86 -4.87 -0.35 -6.90
C ARG A 86 -5.29 -1.08 -5.63
N SER A 87 -4.46 -1.09 -4.58
CA SER A 87 -4.85 -1.69 -3.29
C SER A 87 -6.14 -1.07 -2.75
N ILE A 88 -6.28 0.24 -2.91
CA ILE A 88 -7.37 1.01 -2.36
C ILE A 88 -8.64 0.86 -3.21
N GLU A 89 -8.52 0.85 -4.53
CA GLU A 89 -9.63 0.53 -5.44
C GLU A 89 -10.18 -0.87 -5.16
N ARG A 90 -9.32 -1.87 -4.95
CA ARG A 90 -9.74 -3.22 -4.58
C ARG A 90 -10.42 -3.27 -3.21
N ALA A 91 -9.91 -2.53 -2.23
CA ALA A 91 -10.57 -2.40 -0.93
C ALA A 91 -11.94 -1.68 -1.03
N ALA A 92 -12.11 -0.76 -1.98
CA ALA A 92 -13.39 -0.10 -2.24
C ALA A 92 -14.47 -1.05 -2.77
N GLU A 93 -14.09 -2.14 -3.45
CA GLU A 93 -15.03 -3.21 -3.83
C GLU A 93 -15.65 -3.90 -2.60
N ARG A 94 -14.92 -3.92 -1.48
CA ARG A 94 -15.40 -4.46 -0.20
C ARG A 94 -16.28 -3.47 0.56
N GLY A 95 -15.88 -2.20 0.59
CA GLY A 95 -16.61 -1.14 1.28
C GLY A 95 -15.80 0.14 1.46
N ALA A 96 -16.49 1.22 1.79
CA ALA A 96 -15.85 2.52 1.98
C ALA A 96 -14.96 2.54 3.23
N ALA A 97 -15.33 1.81 4.28
CA ALA A 97 -14.51 1.71 5.49
C ALA A 97 -13.16 1.03 5.18
N GLU A 98 -13.19 -0.04 4.39
CA GLU A 98 -12.02 -0.79 3.98
C GLU A 98 -11.09 0.06 3.10
N ALA A 99 -11.63 0.73 2.08
CA ALA A 99 -10.87 1.66 1.24
C ALA A 99 -10.20 2.78 2.06
N TYR A 100 -10.94 3.38 2.99
CA TYR A 100 -10.41 4.42 3.88
C TYR A 100 -9.23 3.92 4.70
N LEU A 101 -9.35 2.73 5.31
CA LEU A 101 -8.31 2.18 6.18
C LEU A 101 -7.02 1.87 5.39
N VAL A 102 -7.12 1.34 4.18
CA VAL A 102 -5.94 1.14 3.31
C VAL A 102 -5.32 2.47 2.90
N ALA A 103 -6.14 3.45 2.51
CA ALA A 103 -5.65 4.78 2.16
C ALA A 103 -4.96 5.48 3.34
N ARG A 104 -5.52 5.37 4.54
CA ARG A 104 -4.93 5.91 5.76
C ARG A 104 -3.59 5.25 6.06
N HIS A 105 -3.53 3.92 5.95
CA HIS A 105 -2.29 3.18 6.19
C HIS A 105 -1.15 3.65 5.27
N PHE A 106 -1.43 3.84 3.97
CA PHE A 106 -0.46 4.38 3.03
C PHE A 106 0.00 5.81 3.39
N LEU A 107 -0.94 6.68 3.78
CA LEU A 107 -0.61 8.04 4.21
C LEU A 107 0.28 8.03 5.47
N ASP A 108 0.02 7.14 6.43
CA ASP A 108 0.84 6.99 7.62
C ASP A 108 2.29 6.57 7.27
N LEU A 109 2.47 5.68 6.29
CA LEU A 109 3.81 5.30 5.80
C LEU A 109 4.56 6.48 5.15
N ARG A 110 3.85 7.36 4.44
CA ARG A 110 4.40 8.59 3.86
C ARG A 110 4.79 9.60 4.96
N GLU A 111 3.89 9.85 5.90
CA GLU A 111 4.12 10.77 7.02
C GLU A 111 5.30 10.34 7.91
N ALA A 112 5.45 9.03 8.14
CA ALA A 112 6.56 8.46 8.91
C ALA A 112 7.92 8.56 8.18
N GLY A 113 7.95 9.01 6.92
CA GLY A 113 9.17 9.07 6.11
C GLY A 113 9.78 7.69 5.82
N ILE A 114 8.96 6.65 5.92
CA ILE A 114 9.34 5.25 5.67
C ILE A 114 9.50 5.07 4.16
N LEU A 115 8.53 5.53 3.37
CA LEU A 115 8.68 5.55 1.92
C LEU A 115 9.52 6.75 1.48
N ARG A 116 10.81 6.54 1.24
CA ARG A 116 11.76 7.60 0.84
C ARG A 116 11.80 7.75 -0.67
N ALA A 117 11.89 9.00 -1.13
CA ALA A 117 12.11 9.31 -2.53
C ALA A 117 13.46 8.73 -2.98
N THR A 118 13.44 7.78 -3.91
CA THR A 118 14.55 7.65 -4.86
C THR A 118 14.14 8.37 -6.14
N ASP A 119 15.03 9.22 -6.63
CA ASP A 119 14.81 10.02 -7.83
C ASP A 119 14.36 9.12 -9.00
N VAL A 120 13.30 9.54 -9.69
CA VAL A 120 12.73 8.83 -10.85
C VAL A 120 13.80 8.72 -11.95
N PRO A 121 14.08 7.53 -12.52
CA PRO A 121 14.96 7.41 -13.68
C PRO A 121 14.42 8.20 -14.87
N ALA A 122 15.29 8.95 -15.56
CA ALA A 122 14.93 9.70 -16.75
C ALA A 122 14.45 8.76 -17.87
N GLY A 123 13.15 8.77 -18.18
CA GLY A 123 12.61 8.07 -19.36
C GLY A 123 11.27 7.34 -19.18
N SER A 124 10.69 7.27 -17.98
CA SER A 124 9.35 6.71 -17.81
C SER A 124 8.28 7.69 -18.31
N GLU A 125 7.43 7.24 -19.24
CA GLU A 125 6.31 8.06 -19.74
C GLU A 125 5.35 8.45 -18.59
N PRO A 126 4.80 9.68 -18.59
CA PRO A 126 3.86 10.12 -17.57
C PRO A 126 2.54 9.37 -17.70
N ILE A 127 1.95 9.01 -16.56
CA ILE A 127 0.55 8.58 -16.52
C ILE A 127 -0.28 9.83 -16.23
N ASP A 128 -1.24 10.09 -17.12
CA ASP A 128 -2.14 11.22 -17.07
C ASP A 128 -3.23 11.00 -16.01
N PHE A 129 -3.18 11.79 -14.94
CA PHE A 129 -4.20 11.88 -13.89
C PHE A 129 -4.84 13.27 -13.83
N THR A 130 -4.75 14.05 -14.92
CA THR A 130 -5.12 15.46 -14.93
C THR A 130 -6.50 15.71 -15.55
N THR A 131 -7.52 15.87 -14.70
CA THR A 131 -8.48 16.96 -14.87
C THR A 131 -8.73 17.64 -13.53
N ASP A 132 -7.74 18.42 -13.07
CA ASP A 132 -7.80 19.86 -12.77
C ASP A 132 -6.72 20.26 -11.74
N ALA A 133 -5.83 21.17 -12.16
CA ALA A 133 -4.42 21.31 -11.75
C ALA A 133 -4.12 22.32 -10.60
N CYS A 134 -2.93 22.23 -9.98
CA CYS A 134 -2.21 23.42 -9.49
C CYS A 134 -0.66 23.25 -9.33
N PRO A 135 0.17 24.27 -9.62
CA PRO A 135 1.60 24.11 -9.94
C PRO A 135 2.58 24.31 -8.75
N GLY A 136 3.53 23.38 -8.59
CA GLY A 136 4.68 23.37 -7.66
C GLY A 136 5.10 21.94 -7.31
N SER A 137 6.29 21.47 -7.74
CA SER A 137 6.74 20.04 -7.85
C SER A 137 5.60 19.02 -7.71
N VAL A 138 4.76 19.03 -8.73
CA VAL A 138 3.31 18.83 -8.65
C VAL A 138 2.92 17.41 -8.22
N ALA A 139 3.68 16.40 -8.62
CA ALA A 139 3.25 15.01 -8.55
C ALA A 139 3.01 14.50 -7.12
N ASP A 140 3.94 14.71 -6.18
CA ASP A 140 3.82 14.11 -4.84
C ASP A 140 2.82 14.85 -3.94
N CYS A 141 2.73 16.18 -4.06
CA CYS A 141 1.75 16.99 -3.34
C CYS A 141 0.32 16.82 -3.89
N GLU A 142 0.14 16.75 -5.21
CA GLU A 142 -1.17 16.46 -5.80
C GLU A 142 -1.61 15.05 -5.49
N PHE A 143 -0.69 14.09 -5.57
CA PHE A 143 -0.99 12.71 -5.23
C PHE A 143 -1.40 12.57 -3.76
N THR A 144 -0.63 13.14 -2.83
CA THR A 144 -0.98 13.10 -1.40
C THR A 144 -2.34 13.77 -1.14
N ARG A 145 -2.58 14.95 -1.73
CA ARG A 145 -3.88 15.65 -1.60
C ARG A 145 -5.05 14.86 -2.19
N HIS A 146 -4.81 14.15 -3.31
CA HIS A 146 -5.78 13.26 -3.92
C HIS A 146 -6.12 12.11 -2.97
N PHE A 147 -5.11 11.42 -2.43
CA PHE A 147 -5.31 10.35 -1.44
C PHE A 147 -6.01 10.82 -0.19
N GLU A 148 -5.66 11.99 0.35
CA GLU A 148 -6.38 12.57 1.48
C GLU A 148 -7.84 12.88 1.13
N THR A 149 -8.11 13.34 -0.09
CA THR A 149 -9.47 13.66 -0.53
C THR A 149 -10.30 12.40 -0.70
N CYS A 150 -9.76 11.38 -1.36
CA CYS A 150 -10.40 10.07 -1.46
C CYS A 150 -10.58 9.42 -0.09
N ALA A 151 -9.57 9.48 0.78
CA ALA A 151 -9.68 9.02 2.17
C ALA A 151 -10.81 9.76 2.91
N ARG A 152 -10.92 11.09 2.79
CA ARG A 152 -12.04 11.84 3.40
C ARG A 152 -13.40 11.43 2.83
N GLN A 153 -13.50 11.23 1.52
CA GLN A 153 -14.74 10.77 0.88
C GLN A 153 -15.14 9.37 1.38
N TRP A 154 -14.20 8.44 1.43
CA TRP A 154 -14.43 7.10 1.97
C TRP A 154 -14.71 7.12 3.47
N GLN A 155 -14.07 8.00 4.24
CA GLN A 155 -14.37 8.19 5.66
C GLN A 155 -15.83 8.64 5.85
N GLN A 156 -16.28 9.62 5.07
CA GLN A 156 -17.66 10.08 5.13
C GLN A 156 -18.64 8.95 4.78
N ALA A 157 -18.39 8.25 3.67
CA ALA A 157 -19.21 7.11 3.27
C ALA A 157 -19.18 5.96 4.30
N ALA A 158 -18.04 5.71 4.95
CA ALA A 158 -17.91 4.74 6.02
C ALA A 158 -18.75 5.11 7.24
N VAL A 159 -18.73 6.40 7.65
CA VAL A 159 -19.57 6.90 8.74
C VAL A 159 -21.05 6.72 8.41
N GLU A 160 -21.47 7.08 7.20
CA GLU A 160 -22.86 6.90 6.74
C GLU A 160 -23.28 5.42 6.74
N GLN A 161 -22.39 4.53 6.28
CA GLN A 161 -22.62 3.08 6.30
C GLN A 161 -22.72 2.51 7.71
N ILE A 162 -21.95 3.04 8.67
CA ILE A 162 -22.01 2.63 10.07
C ILE A 162 -23.31 3.12 10.72
N VAL A 163 -23.65 4.40 10.54
CA VAL A 163 -24.84 5.03 11.13
C VAL A 163 -26.15 4.46 10.57
N SER A 164 -26.18 4.07 9.30
CA SER A 164 -27.37 3.47 8.67
C SER A 164 -27.64 2.01 9.06
N SER A 165 -26.73 1.37 9.78
CA SER A 165 -26.82 -0.06 10.17
C SER A 165 -26.99 -0.28 11.68
N THR A 166 -27.17 0.79 12.45
CA THR A 166 -27.52 0.80 13.88
C THR A 166 -28.98 1.19 14.05
#